data_AF-X1UPR8-F1
#
_entry.id   AF-X1UPR8-F1
#
_cell.length_a   1.000
_cell.length_b   1.000
_cell.length_c   1.000
_cell.angle_alpha   90.00
_cell.angle_beta   90.00
_cell.angle_gamma   90.00
#
_symmetry.space_group_name_H-M   'P 1'
#
loop_
_entity.id
_entity.type
_entity.pdbx_description
1 polymer ?
#
loop_
_entity_poly.entity_id
_entity_poly.type
_entity_poly.pdbx_seq_one_letter_code
_entity_poly.pdbx_strand_id
1 'polypeptide(L)'
;KVVFDANYLVLGLGDVYLGAPVATPIDPRHRLVTTKYNPARTWTPENAVGIGGAYMCVYGIEGPGGYQFVGRTVQMWNRLRITKSFTEGKPWLLRFFDQIQFYPVGADELLDMRDGFLRGQFEVDIIETTFKLSDYLAFLSSITESADAFRETQQFAFHEERVRWRELGLDEFVSEQEVNETQEEVLPPGAEAIRCTMPGSVWKVLVSPGEEVKKGDTLIIEESMKMEFQQLAPSDGFIHSVHV
;
A
#
# COMPACT_ATOMS: atom_id res chain seq x y z
N LYS A 1 -9.97 16.21 -2.69
CA LYS A 1 -11.42 16.51 -2.70
C LYS A 1 -12.25 15.23 -2.68
N VAL A 2 -12.27 14.43 -3.76
CA VAL A 2 -13.12 13.21 -3.84
C VAL A 2 -12.92 12.22 -2.67
N VAL A 3 -11.68 12.02 -2.19
CA VAL A 3 -11.40 11.14 -1.04
C VAL A 3 -12.06 11.62 0.27
N PHE A 4 -12.13 12.93 0.49
CA PHE A 4 -12.67 13.51 1.72
C PHE A 4 -14.18 13.76 1.64
N ASP A 5 -14.71 14.00 0.43
CA ASP A 5 -16.14 14.25 0.22
C ASP A 5 -16.97 12.94 0.16
N ALA A 6 -16.31 11.77 0.16
CA ALA A 6 -16.94 10.48 0.00
C ALA A 6 -17.37 9.83 1.33
N ASN A 7 -18.54 9.21 1.30
CA ASN A 7 -19.03 8.28 2.30
C ASN A 7 -18.80 6.86 1.81
N TYR A 8 -17.88 6.13 2.42
CA TYR A 8 -17.51 4.78 2.00
C TYR A 8 -18.27 3.73 2.80
N LEU A 9 -19.18 3.01 2.15
CA LEU A 9 -19.92 1.91 2.77
C LEU A 9 -19.05 0.65 2.78
N VAL A 10 -18.81 0.09 3.96
CA VAL A 10 -18.06 -1.15 4.15
C VAL A 10 -18.90 -2.33 3.68
N LEU A 11 -18.40 -3.04 2.67
CA LEU A 11 -19.06 -4.21 2.08
C LEU A 11 -18.50 -5.54 2.60
N GLY A 12 -17.28 -5.50 3.15
CA GLY A 12 -16.60 -6.66 3.72
C GLY A 12 -15.36 -6.27 4.50
N LEU A 13 -14.81 -7.24 5.24
CA LEU A 13 -13.60 -7.09 6.04
C LEU A 13 -12.59 -8.17 5.65
N GLY A 14 -11.30 -7.87 5.82
CA GLY A 14 -10.21 -8.73 5.38
C GLY A 14 -9.82 -8.51 3.91
N ASP A 15 -9.90 -7.28 3.40
CA ASP A 15 -9.28 -6.89 2.12
C ASP A 15 -8.01 -6.05 2.40
N VAL A 16 -6.89 -6.65 2.80
CA VAL A 16 -6.59 -8.10 2.74
C VAL A 16 -6.51 -8.79 4.12
N TYR A 17 -6.21 -8.08 5.21
CA TYR A 17 -5.99 -8.70 6.53
C TYR A 17 -6.58 -7.88 7.67
N LEU A 18 -6.86 -8.54 8.80
CA LEU A 18 -7.13 -7.93 10.11
C LEU A 18 -8.09 -6.74 10.09
N GLY A 19 -9.35 -6.99 9.71
CA GLY A 19 -10.38 -5.96 9.73
C GLY A 19 -10.22 -4.88 8.65
N ALA A 20 -9.26 -5.02 7.72
CA ALA A 20 -9.14 -4.13 6.57
C ALA A 20 -10.45 -4.13 5.77
N PRO A 21 -11.10 -2.97 5.58
CA PRO A 21 -12.36 -2.91 4.87
C PRO A 21 -12.14 -3.04 3.37
N VAL A 22 -13.10 -3.65 2.68
CA VAL A 22 -13.41 -3.29 1.30
C VAL A 22 -14.66 -2.42 1.33
N ALA A 23 -14.53 -1.18 0.86
CA ALA A 23 -15.61 -0.21 0.90
C ALA A 23 -15.76 0.49 -0.46
N THR A 24 -16.93 1.07 -0.73
CA THR A 24 -17.15 1.87 -1.94
C THR A 24 -17.94 3.12 -1.61
N PRO A 25 -17.69 4.24 -2.31
CA PRO A 25 -18.54 5.42 -2.17
C PRO A 25 -20.01 5.11 -2.43
N ILE A 26 -20.88 5.53 -1.50
CA ILE A 26 -22.33 5.45 -1.66
C ILE A 26 -22.78 6.35 -2.83
N ASP A 27 -22.17 7.52 -2.97
CA ASP A 27 -22.40 8.37 -4.15
C ASP A 27 -21.58 7.83 -5.32
N PRO A 28 -22.20 7.33 -6.40
CA PRO A 28 -21.48 6.81 -7.56
C PRO A 28 -20.58 7.87 -8.22
N ARG A 29 -20.87 9.16 -8.02
CA ARG A 29 -20.06 10.28 -8.53
C ARG A 29 -18.75 10.46 -7.77
N HIS A 30 -18.53 9.74 -6.67
CA HIS A 30 -17.28 9.74 -5.91
C HIS A 30 -16.43 8.49 -6.15
N ARG A 31 -16.88 7.57 -7.00
CA ARG A 31 -16.09 6.38 -7.37
C ARG A 31 -14.95 6.83 -8.27
N LEU A 32 -13.75 6.97 -7.73
CA LEU A 32 -12.55 7.02 -8.57
C LEU A 32 -12.26 5.60 -9.05
N VAL A 33 -12.04 5.42 -10.35
CA VAL A 33 -11.69 4.13 -10.93
C VAL A 33 -10.26 4.16 -11.38
N THR A 34 -9.45 3.29 -10.80
CA THR A 34 -8.03 3.12 -11.14
C THR A 34 -7.65 1.64 -11.10
N THR A 35 -6.55 1.27 -11.72
CA THR A 35 -6.05 -0.11 -11.69
C THR A 35 -5.38 -0.44 -10.36
N LYS A 36 -5.32 -1.73 -10.06
CA LYS A 36 -4.38 -2.23 -9.05
C LYS A 36 -2.98 -2.28 -9.65
N TYR A 37 -1.96 -2.21 -8.80
CA TYR A 37 -0.57 -2.40 -9.18
C TYR A 37 -0.37 -3.74 -9.91
N ASN A 38 0.48 -3.74 -10.92
CA ASN A 38 0.92 -4.93 -11.65
C ASN A 38 2.46 -4.90 -11.78
N PRO A 39 3.21 -5.73 -11.06
CA PRO A 39 2.76 -6.65 -10.00
C PRO A 39 2.33 -5.89 -8.74
N ALA A 40 1.59 -6.55 -7.86
CA ALA A 40 1.25 -5.97 -6.56
C ALA A 40 2.52 -5.75 -5.72
N ARG A 41 2.50 -4.71 -4.85
CA ARG A 41 3.63 -4.44 -3.96
C ARG A 41 3.83 -5.59 -2.98
N THR A 42 5.09 -5.88 -2.68
CA THR A 42 5.52 -6.84 -1.66
C THR A 42 5.29 -6.30 -0.25
N TRP A 43 5.40 -4.98 -0.07
CA TRP A 43 5.18 -4.28 1.20
C TRP A 43 4.27 -3.05 1.06
N THR A 44 3.49 -2.79 2.10
CA THR A 44 2.55 -1.68 2.26
C THR A 44 2.48 -1.35 3.73
N PRO A 45 2.59 -0.07 4.13
CA PRO A 45 2.58 0.29 5.54
C PRO A 45 1.20 0.07 6.17
N GLU A 46 1.21 -0.28 7.46
CA GLU A 46 -0.01 -0.39 8.26
C GLU A 46 -0.84 0.90 8.20
N ASN A 47 -2.14 0.71 7.94
CA ASN A 47 -3.22 1.68 7.78
C ASN A 47 -3.00 2.70 6.67
N ALA A 48 -2.18 2.35 5.67
CA ALA A 48 -2.30 3.00 4.37
C ALA A 48 -3.75 2.91 3.88
N VAL A 49 -4.21 3.97 3.23
CA VAL A 49 -5.50 4.03 2.54
C VAL A 49 -5.24 3.88 1.06
N GLY A 50 -5.94 2.95 0.42
CA GLY A 50 -5.77 2.64 -0.98
C GLY A 50 -7.07 2.66 -1.77
N ILE A 51 -7.01 2.99 -3.06
CA ILE A 51 -8.11 2.83 -4.02
C ILE A 51 -7.70 1.83 -5.12
N GLY A 52 -8.56 0.87 -5.42
CA GLY A 52 -8.33 -0.16 -6.43
C GLY A 52 -9.64 -0.53 -7.11
N GLY A 53 -9.73 -0.30 -8.42
CA GLY A 53 -11.03 -0.20 -9.09
C GLY A 53 -11.83 0.96 -8.49
N ALA A 54 -13.11 0.72 -8.21
CA ALA A 54 -14.00 1.66 -7.51
C ALA A 54 -14.07 1.45 -5.98
N TYR A 55 -13.14 0.66 -5.44
CA TYR A 55 -13.13 0.26 -4.04
C TYR A 55 -12.00 0.96 -3.28
N MET A 56 -12.27 1.24 -2.01
CA MET A 56 -11.31 1.75 -1.04
C MET A 56 -11.01 0.65 -0.02
N CYS A 57 -9.74 0.56 0.39
CA CYS A 57 -9.32 -0.26 1.52
C CYS A 57 -8.45 0.53 2.50
N VAL A 58 -8.38 0.03 3.74
CA VAL A 58 -7.41 0.47 4.74
C VAL A 58 -6.62 -0.75 5.19
N TYR A 59 -5.32 -0.76 4.97
CA TYR A 59 -4.46 -1.92 5.27
C TYR A 59 -4.38 -2.14 6.80
N GLY A 60 -4.97 -3.21 7.33
CA GLY A 60 -5.05 -3.45 8.78
C GLY A 60 -3.70 -3.78 9.43
N ILE A 61 -2.73 -4.22 8.64
CA ILE A 61 -1.35 -4.58 9.02
C ILE A 61 -0.43 -4.26 7.84
N GLU A 62 0.86 -4.13 8.12
CA GLU A 62 1.87 -4.18 7.06
C GLU A 62 1.84 -5.51 6.28
N GLY A 63 2.06 -5.44 4.97
CA GLY A 63 2.05 -6.61 4.11
C GLY A 63 1.88 -6.27 2.62
N PRO A 64 1.68 -7.27 1.74
CA PRO A 64 1.52 -7.03 0.32
C PRO A 64 0.23 -6.28 -0.01
N GLY A 65 0.23 -5.51 -1.10
CA GLY A 65 -0.90 -4.66 -1.45
C GLY A 65 -0.88 -4.16 -2.88
N GLY A 66 -2.05 -4.18 -3.53
CA GLY A 66 -2.19 -3.75 -4.92
C GLY A 66 -2.95 -2.43 -5.12
N TYR A 67 -3.53 -1.82 -4.09
CA TYR A 67 -4.35 -0.61 -4.25
C TYR A 67 -3.45 0.63 -4.37
N GLN A 68 -3.88 1.63 -5.14
CA GLN A 68 -3.20 2.92 -5.31
C GLN A 68 -3.28 3.73 -4.02
N PHE A 69 -2.15 4.24 -3.53
CA PHE A 69 -2.14 4.98 -2.27
C PHE A 69 -2.78 6.36 -2.40
N VAL A 70 -3.61 6.70 -1.41
CA VAL A 70 -4.23 8.01 -1.30
C VAL A 70 -4.01 8.68 0.06
N GLY A 71 -3.48 7.94 1.05
CA GLY A 71 -3.19 8.50 2.37
C GLY A 71 -2.90 7.42 3.41
N ARG A 72 -3.01 7.80 4.69
CA ARG A 72 -2.86 6.91 5.85
C ARG A 72 -3.84 7.36 6.94
N THR A 73 -4.28 6.43 7.78
CA THR A 73 -5.23 6.70 8.88
C THR A 73 -4.81 5.98 10.16
N VAL A 74 -5.65 6.04 11.20
CA VAL A 74 -5.49 5.30 12.45
C VAL A 74 -5.79 3.80 12.28
N GLN A 75 -5.56 3.03 13.33
CA GLN A 75 -5.54 1.58 13.28
C GLN A 75 -6.92 0.96 13.01
N MET A 76 -7.01 0.01 12.08
CA MET A 76 -8.24 -0.79 11.88
C MET A 76 -8.37 -1.96 12.85
N TRP A 77 -7.27 -2.29 13.53
CA TRP A 77 -7.15 -3.46 14.39
C TRP A 77 -6.35 -3.15 15.66
N ASN A 78 -6.81 -3.60 16.81
CA ASN A 78 -6.14 -3.42 18.10
C ASN A 78 -5.93 -4.76 18.83
N ARG A 79 -4.65 -5.10 19.07
CA ARG A 79 -4.26 -6.30 19.83
C ARG A 79 -3.88 -6.01 21.29
N LEU A 80 -3.76 -4.74 21.66
CA LEU A 80 -3.08 -4.33 22.88
C LEU A 80 -4.03 -4.25 24.07
N ARG A 81 -5.17 -3.58 23.92
CA ARG A 81 -6.11 -3.35 25.02
C ARG A 81 -7.51 -3.01 24.52
N ILE A 82 -8.46 -3.12 25.44
CA ILE A 82 -9.83 -2.67 25.24
C ILE A 82 -9.88 -1.14 25.36
N THR A 83 -10.60 -0.49 24.45
CA THR A 83 -10.85 0.95 24.39
C THR A 83 -12.33 1.18 24.02
N LYS A 84 -12.78 2.44 23.86
CA LYS A 84 -14.16 2.65 23.38
C LYS A 84 -14.31 2.21 21.92
N SER A 85 -13.30 2.50 21.10
CA SER A 85 -13.25 2.09 19.69
C SER A 85 -13.06 0.58 19.49
N PHE A 86 -12.37 -0.10 20.43
CA PHE A 86 -12.08 -1.54 20.38
C PHE A 86 -12.61 -2.25 21.63
N THR A 87 -13.85 -2.74 21.55
CA THR A 87 -14.52 -3.41 22.67
C THR A 87 -14.01 -4.84 22.90
N GLU A 88 -14.26 -5.40 24.09
CA GLU A 88 -13.89 -6.78 24.42
C GLU A 88 -14.36 -7.80 23.36
N GLY A 89 -13.45 -8.70 22.98
CA GLY A 89 -13.69 -9.72 21.95
C GLY A 89 -13.81 -9.20 20.52
N LYS A 90 -13.68 -7.89 20.27
CA LYS A 90 -13.80 -7.27 18.94
C LYS A 90 -12.57 -6.39 18.65
N PRO A 91 -11.43 -7.00 18.28
CA PRO A 91 -10.21 -6.27 17.96
C PRO A 91 -10.28 -5.50 16.62
N TRP A 92 -11.29 -5.72 15.78
CA TRP A 92 -11.51 -4.96 14.55
C TRP A 92 -12.42 -3.75 14.80
N LEU A 93 -12.08 -2.61 14.20
CA LEU A 93 -12.81 -1.34 14.37
C LEU A 93 -14.16 -1.35 13.66
N LEU A 94 -14.20 -1.87 12.43
CA LEU A 94 -15.30 -1.72 11.49
C LEU A 94 -16.18 -2.97 11.38
N ARG A 95 -17.43 -2.78 10.99
CA ARG A 95 -18.42 -3.83 10.73
C ARG A 95 -18.98 -3.68 9.32
N PHE A 96 -19.69 -4.72 8.86
CA PHE A 96 -20.44 -4.65 7.62
C PHE A 96 -21.46 -3.51 7.70
N PHE A 97 -21.54 -2.73 6.63
CA PHE A 97 -22.42 -1.56 6.47
C PHE A 97 -22.07 -0.34 7.33
N ASP A 98 -20.95 -0.36 8.06
CA ASP A 98 -20.40 0.88 8.61
C ASP A 98 -20.04 1.83 7.45
N GLN A 99 -20.04 3.14 7.72
CA GLN A 99 -19.63 4.16 6.78
C GLN A 99 -18.37 4.84 7.27
N ILE A 100 -17.38 4.99 6.38
CA ILE A 100 -16.14 5.70 6.66
C ILE A 100 -16.18 7.06 5.97
N GLN A 101 -15.87 8.11 6.72
CA GLN A 101 -15.60 9.45 6.22
C GLN A 101 -14.18 9.84 6.62
N PHE A 102 -13.39 10.37 5.69
CA PHE A 102 -12.07 10.88 5.98
C PHE A 102 -12.11 12.40 6.13
N TYR A 103 -11.32 12.92 7.05
CA TYR A 103 -11.04 14.35 7.17
C TYR A 103 -9.52 14.59 7.10
N PRO A 104 -9.09 15.74 6.57
CA PRO A 104 -7.67 16.05 6.46
C PRO A 104 -7.07 16.38 7.84
N VAL A 105 -5.86 15.86 8.09
CA VAL A 105 -5.03 16.14 9.28
C VAL A 105 -3.58 16.36 8.87
N GLY A 106 -2.81 17.01 9.74
CA GLY A 106 -1.36 17.13 9.55
C GLY A 106 -0.63 15.79 9.66
N ALA A 107 0.56 15.67 9.07
CA ALA A 107 1.35 14.45 9.16
C ALA A 107 1.76 14.13 10.61
N ASP A 108 2.23 15.14 11.36
CA ASP A 108 2.60 14.99 12.77
C ASP A 108 1.38 14.73 13.65
N GLU A 109 0.27 15.44 13.39
CA GLU A 109 -1.01 15.22 14.05
C GLU A 109 -1.50 13.78 13.89
N LEU A 110 -1.38 13.20 12.69
CA LEU A 110 -1.72 11.80 12.45
C LEU A 110 -0.84 10.84 13.27
N LEU A 111 0.45 11.16 13.46
CA LEU A 111 1.35 10.34 14.29
C LEU A 111 0.91 10.36 15.75
N ASP A 112 0.54 11.53 16.27
CA ASP A 112 0.02 11.69 17.63
C ASP A 112 -1.30 10.94 17.81
N MET A 113 -2.24 11.08 16.86
CA MET A 113 -3.50 10.33 16.85
C MET A 113 -3.26 8.82 16.85
N ARG A 114 -2.30 8.34 16.04
CA ARG A 114 -1.95 6.92 15.94
C ARG A 114 -1.33 6.35 17.21
N ASP A 115 -0.50 7.11 17.92
CA ASP A 115 0.03 6.67 19.24
C ASP A 115 -1.08 6.66 20.30
N GLY A 116 -1.95 7.67 20.30
CA GLY A 116 -3.04 7.78 21.25
C GLY A 116 -4.17 6.76 21.05
N PHE A 117 -4.46 6.38 19.81
CA PHE A 117 -5.66 5.59 19.47
C PHE A 117 -5.67 4.20 20.12
N LEU A 118 -4.56 3.45 19.98
CA LEU A 118 -4.44 2.13 20.59
C LEU A 118 -4.39 2.18 22.12
N ARG A 119 -4.07 3.34 22.70
CA ARG A 119 -4.02 3.57 24.15
C ARG A 119 -5.34 4.07 24.73
N GLY A 120 -6.33 4.42 23.88
CA GLY A 120 -7.58 5.06 24.29
C GLY A 120 -7.42 6.53 24.70
N GLN A 121 -6.34 7.19 24.26
CA GLN A 121 -6.06 8.61 24.49
C GLN A 121 -6.59 9.49 23.36
N PHE A 122 -6.80 8.89 22.19
CA PHE A 122 -7.52 9.47 21.06
C PHE A 122 -8.70 8.56 20.74
N GLU A 123 -9.84 9.13 20.38
CA GLU A 123 -11.04 8.41 19.97
C GLU A 123 -11.52 9.01 18.65
N VAL A 124 -11.88 8.15 17.70
CA VAL A 124 -12.53 8.58 16.46
C VAL A 124 -14.02 8.82 16.70
N ASP A 125 -14.60 9.73 15.93
CA ASP A 125 -16.04 9.98 15.97
C ASP A 125 -16.80 8.78 15.39
N ILE A 126 -17.52 8.07 16.25
CA ILE A 126 -18.39 6.94 15.88
C ILE A 126 -19.83 7.31 16.26
N ILE A 127 -20.67 7.46 15.24
CA ILE A 127 -22.08 7.81 15.40
C ILE A 127 -22.92 6.61 14.98
N GLU A 128 -23.71 6.07 15.91
CA GLU A 128 -24.70 5.04 15.59
C GLU A 128 -25.80 5.65 14.69
N THR A 129 -26.06 4.99 13.57
CA THR A 129 -27.00 5.46 12.56
C THR A 129 -27.66 4.29 11.83
N THR A 130 -28.57 4.57 10.90
CA THR A 130 -29.28 3.55 10.11
C THR A 130 -29.19 3.87 8.62
N PHE A 131 -28.64 2.93 7.85
CA PHE A 131 -28.67 3.00 6.38
C PHE A 131 -29.97 2.38 5.85
N LYS A 132 -30.86 3.21 5.31
CA LYS A 132 -32.12 2.74 4.71
C LYS A 132 -31.95 2.59 3.21
N LEU A 133 -32.13 1.36 2.71
CA LEU A 133 -32.02 1.06 1.29
C LEU A 133 -33.04 1.86 0.45
N SER A 134 -34.25 2.07 0.96
CA SER A 134 -35.29 2.89 0.30
C SER A 134 -34.80 4.31 0.01
N ASP A 135 -34.16 4.93 1.00
CA ASP A 135 -33.71 6.31 0.93
C ASP A 135 -32.52 6.42 -0.03
N TYR A 136 -31.63 5.42 0.00
CA TYR A 136 -30.53 5.31 -0.94
C TYR A 136 -31.00 5.13 -2.39
N LEU A 137 -32.00 4.28 -2.64
CA LEU A 137 -32.57 4.10 -3.98
C LEU A 137 -33.23 5.38 -4.49
N ALA A 138 -33.99 6.07 -3.63
CA ALA A 138 -34.57 7.38 -3.97
C ALA A 138 -33.48 8.42 -4.28
N PHE A 139 -32.40 8.44 -3.49
CA PHE A 139 -31.23 9.27 -3.76
C PHE A 139 -30.62 8.96 -5.14
N LEU A 140 -30.37 7.68 -5.46
CA LEU A 140 -29.82 7.29 -6.76
C LEU A 140 -30.71 7.75 -7.91
N SER A 141 -32.04 7.57 -7.81
CA SER A 141 -32.97 8.08 -8.82
C SER A 141 -32.89 9.60 -8.98
N SER A 142 -32.73 10.34 -7.87
CA SER A 142 -32.65 11.81 -7.89
C SER A 142 -31.38 12.36 -8.56
N ILE A 143 -30.31 11.56 -8.68
CA ILE A 143 -29.03 12.00 -9.25
C ILE A 143 -28.72 11.38 -10.61
N THR A 144 -29.63 10.59 -11.19
CA THR A 144 -29.41 9.76 -12.40
C THR A 144 -28.63 10.51 -13.48
N GLU A 145 -29.12 11.66 -13.95
CA GLU A 145 -28.47 12.43 -15.02
C GLU A 145 -27.03 12.85 -14.66
N SER A 146 -26.83 13.34 -13.43
CA SER A 146 -25.50 13.76 -12.96
C SER A 146 -24.54 12.58 -12.75
N ALA A 147 -25.07 11.42 -12.36
CA ALA A 147 -24.30 10.20 -12.17
C ALA A 147 -23.87 9.62 -13.52
N ASP A 148 -24.75 9.65 -14.52
CA ASP A 148 -24.45 9.19 -15.87
C ASP A 148 -23.39 10.08 -16.54
N ALA A 149 -23.54 11.41 -16.46
CA ALA A 149 -22.54 12.35 -16.98
C ALA A 149 -21.15 12.16 -16.32
N PHE A 150 -21.13 11.93 -14.99
CA PHE A 150 -19.88 11.62 -14.29
C PHE A 150 -19.29 10.29 -14.76
N ARG A 151 -20.12 9.26 -14.91
CA ARG A 151 -19.70 7.92 -15.34
C ARG A 151 -19.12 7.94 -16.75
N GLU A 152 -19.73 8.66 -17.68
CA GLU A 152 -19.21 8.83 -19.04
C GLU A 152 -17.81 9.47 -19.02
N THR A 153 -17.67 10.56 -18.26
CA THR A 153 -16.37 11.25 -18.10
C THR A 153 -15.31 10.32 -17.50
N GLN A 154 -15.66 9.60 -16.44
CA GLN A 154 -14.78 8.64 -15.78
C GLN A 154 -14.35 7.52 -16.73
N GLN A 155 -15.28 6.92 -17.47
CA GLN A 155 -15.00 5.83 -18.40
C GLN A 155 -14.10 6.28 -19.54
N PHE A 156 -14.36 7.47 -20.08
CA PHE A 156 -13.52 8.08 -21.10
C PHE A 156 -12.09 8.29 -20.59
N ALA A 157 -11.93 8.93 -19.43
CA ALA A 157 -10.62 9.18 -18.82
C ALA A 157 -9.84 7.88 -18.52
N PHE A 158 -10.53 6.85 -17.99
CA PHE A 158 -9.92 5.55 -17.73
C PHE A 158 -9.50 4.83 -19.02
N HIS A 159 -10.28 4.97 -20.10
CA HIS A 159 -9.92 4.38 -21.39
C HIS A 159 -8.68 5.04 -21.98
N GLU A 160 -8.63 6.37 -22.01
CA GLU A 160 -7.47 7.14 -22.47
C GLU A 160 -6.20 6.76 -21.69
N GLU A 161 -6.30 6.65 -20.36
CA GLU A 161 -5.17 6.25 -19.51
C GLU A 161 -4.68 4.82 -19.85
N ARG A 162 -5.60 3.88 -20.06
CA ARG A 162 -5.24 2.51 -20.46
C ARG A 162 -4.59 2.42 -21.83
N VAL A 163 -5.03 3.23 -22.79
CA VAL A 163 -4.40 3.30 -24.13
C VAL A 163 -2.99 3.85 -24.00
N ARG A 164 -2.81 4.94 -23.26
CA ARG A 164 -1.50 5.52 -23.00
C ARG A 164 -0.52 4.53 -22.36
N TRP A 165 -0.97 3.70 -21.41
CA TRP A 165 -0.10 2.68 -20.81
C TRP A 165 0.36 1.64 -21.82
N ARG A 166 -0.52 1.20 -22.73
CA ARG A 166 -0.14 0.29 -23.83
C ARG A 166 0.90 0.90 -24.75
N GLU A 167 0.69 2.15 -25.16
CA GLU A 167 1.62 2.86 -26.04
C GLU A 167 3.00 3.04 -25.40
N LEU A 168 3.04 3.15 -24.07
CA LEU A 168 4.28 3.24 -23.30
C LEU A 168 4.87 1.86 -22.93
N GLY A 169 4.20 0.75 -23.27
CA GLY A 169 4.61 -0.61 -22.88
C GLY A 169 4.56 -0.85 -21.36
N LEU A 170 3.77 -0.07 -20.62
CA LEU A 170 3.66 -0.15 -19.15
C LEU A 170 2.61 -1.18 -18.69
N ASP A 171 1.84 -1.76 -19.61
CA ASP A 171 0.82 -2.75 -19.28
C ASP A 171 1.32 -4.21 -19.30
N GLU A 172 2.53 -4.43 -19.83
CA GLU A 172 3.21 -5.73 -19.80
C GLU A 172 4.25 -5.79 -18.68
N PHE A 173 4.17 -6.85 -17.86
CA PHE A 173 5.22 -7.16 -16.90
C PHE A 173 6.27 -8.03 -17.59
N VAL A 174 7.43 -7.44 -17.91
CA VAL A 174 8.60 -8.19 -18.37
C VAL A 174 9.35 -8.68 -17.14
N SER A 175 9.33 -9.99 -16.88
CA SER A 175 10.14 -10.55 -15.80
C SER A 175 11.62 -10.47 -16.19
N GLU A 176 12.44 -9.76 -15.41
CA GLU A 176 13.90 -9.69 -15.59
C GLU A 176 14.63 -11.01 -15.27
N GLN A 177 13.92 -12.13 -15.16
CA GLN A 177 14.49 -13.47 -14.96
C GLN A 177 15.09 -14.06 -16.25
N GLU A 178 15.81 -13.27 -17.05
CA GLU A 178 16.77 -13.85 -17.97
C GLU A 178 18.01 -14.23 -17.17
N VAL A 179 18.12 -15.52 -16.87
CA VAL A 179 19.31 -16.12 -16.25
C VAL A 179 20.44 -16.01 -17.27
N ASN A 180 21.17 -14.90 -17.27
CA ASN A 180 22.44 -14.83 -17.97
C ASN A 180 23.39 -15.85 -17.33
N GLU A 181 24.06 -16.65 -18.17
CA GLU A 181 25.06 -17.61 -17.72
C GLU A 181 26.09 -16.88 -16.85
N THR A 182 26.23 -17.30 -15.58
CA THR A 182 27.24 -16.79 -14.66
C THR A 182 28.63 -17.02 -15.28
N GLN A 183 29.25 -15.97 -15.82
CA GLN A 183 30.66 -16.03 -16.18
C GLN A 183 31.47 -16.00 -14.88
N GLU A 184 32.31 -17.01 -14.66
CA GLU A 184 33.30 -16.98 -13.58
C GLU A 184 34.37 -15.93 -13.91
N GLU A 185 34.22 -14.71 -13.40
CA GLU A 185 35.27 -13.70 -13.48
C GLU A 185 36.47 -14.08 -12.60
N VAL A 186 37.67 -13.92 -13.16
CA VAL A 186 38.93 -14.11 -12.43
C VAL A 186 39.13 -12.94 -11.48
N LEU A 187 39.14 -13.23 -10.18
CA LEU A 187 39.34 -12.21 -9.16
C LEU A 187 40.79 -11.71 -9.13
N PRO A 188 41.01 -10.39 -8.95
CA PRO A 188 42.34 -9.85 -8.70
C PRO A 188 43.01 -10.48 -7.46
N PRO A 189 44.36 -10.57 -7.42
CA PRO A 189 45.06 -11.04 -6.23
C PRO A 189 44.71 -10.20 -4.99
N GLY A 190 44.25 -10.87 -3.93
CA GLY A 190 43.86 -10.21 -2.68
C GLY A 190 42.41 -9.68 -2.64
N ALA A 191 41.65 -9.84 -3.72
CA ALA A 191 40.22 -9.55 -3.73
C ALA A 191 39.40 -10.78 -3.28
N GLU A 192 38.35 -10.53 -2.52
CA GLU A 192 37.36 -11.54 -2.11
C GLU A 192 36.02 -11.22 -2.76
N ALA A 193 35.42 -12.19 -3.46
CA ALA A 193 34.10 -12.02 -4.05
C ALA A 193 33.02 -12.16 -2.98
N ILE A 194 32.19 -11.12 -2.87
CA ILE A 194 30.98 -11.15 -2.05
C ILE A 194 29.81 -11.43 -3.00
N ARG A 195 29.15 -12.58 -2.81
CA ARG A 195 28.04 -13.03 -3.64
C ARG A 195 26.74 -13.03 -2.83
N CYS A 196 25.63 -12.73 -3.49
CA CYS A 196 24.30 -12.90 -2.93
C CYS A 196 24.14 -14.35 -2.45
N THR A 197 23.67 -14.53 -1.21
CA THR A 197 23.53 -15.85 -0.61
C THR A 197 22.21 -16.53 -0.96
N MET A 198 21.28 -15.77 -1.54
CA MET A 198 19.96 -16.24 -1.93
C MET A 198 19.51 -15.61 -3.25
N PRO A 199 18.66 -16.29 -4.05
CA PRO A 199 18.07 -15.69 -5.24
C PRO A 199 17.18 -14.50 -4.87
N GLY A 200 17.33 -13.37 -5.56
CA GLY A 200 16.58 -12.15 -5.30
C GLY A 200 16.91 -11.06 -6.32
N SER A 201 16.31 -9.88 -6.14
CA SER A 201 16.64 -8.68 -6.92
C SER A 201 17.47 -7.72 -6.07
N VAL A 202 18.52 -7.13 -6.63
CA VAL A 202 19.28 -6.09 -5.92
C VAL A 202 18.40 -4.83 -5.81
N TRP A 203 18.08 -4.44 -4.58
CA TRP A 203 17.22 -3.31 -4.26
C TRP A 203 18.02 -1.99 -4.21
N LYS A 204 19.15 -2.00 -3.51
CA LYS A 204 20.03 -0.83 -3.37
C LYS A 204 21.49 -1.26 -3.35
N VAL A 205 22.31 -0.51 -4.08
CA VAL A 205 23.76 -0.52 -3.91
C VAL A 205 24.13 0.70 -3.06
N LEU A 206 24.76 0.46 -1.90
CA LEU A 206 25.09 1.53 -0.95
C LEU A 206 26.55 1.97 -1.01
N VAL A 207 27.37 1.30 -1.82
CA VAL A 207 28.80 1.54 -1.93
C VAL A 207 29.24 1.77 -3.38
N SER A 208 30.38 2.43 -3.55
CA SER A 208 31.00 2.66 -4.87
C SER A 208 32.40 2.06 -4.97
N PRO A 209 32.89 1.72 -6.17
CA PRO A 209 34.29 1.33 -6.36
C PRO A 209 35.26 2.39 -5.81
N GLY A 210 36.27 1.93 -5.07
CA GLY A 210 37.26 2.75 -4.37
C GLY A 210 36.86 3.18 -2.95
N GLU A 211 35.63 2.91 -2.52
CA GLU A 211 35.15 3.25 -1.18
C GLU A 211 35.76 2.33 -0.11
N GLU A 212 36.19 2.92 1.01
CA GLU A 212 36.66 2.18 2.19
C GLU A 212 35.45 1.70 2.99
N VAL A 213 35.42 0.40 3.32
CA VAL A 213 34.38 -0.23 4.11
C VAL A 213 34.98 -0.95 5.30
N LYS A 214 34.25 -1.00 6.40
CA LYS A 214 34.58 -1.77 7.59
C LYS A 214 33.76 -3.04 7.65
N LYS A 215 34.29 -4.04 8.34
CA LYS A 215 33.56 -5.26 8.65
C LYS A 215 32.21 -4.92 9.29
N GLY A 216 31.14 -5.44 8.69
CA GLY A 216 29.77 -5.22 9.13
C GLY A 216 29.07 -4.04 8.45
N ASP A 217 29.75 -3.24 7.64
CA ASP A 217 29.09 -2.20 6.83
C ASP A 217 28.19 -2.84 5.76
N THR A 218 27.03 -2.24 5.52
CA THR A 218 26.07 -2.72 4.51
C THR A 218 26.53 -2.31 3.12
N LEU A 219 26.79 -3.29 2.26
CA LEU A 219 27.27 -3.07 0.89
C LEU A 219 26.10 -2.91 -0.09
N ILE A 220 25.23 -3.91 -0.10
CA ILE A 220 24.02 -3.94 -0.92
C ILE A 220 22.83 -4.42 -0.09
N ILE A 221 21.64 -4.05 -0.52
CA ILE A 221 20.38 -4.58 -0.01
C ILE A 221 19.72 -5.35 -1.14
N GLU A 222 19.36 -6.60 -0.89
CA GLU A 222 18.64 -7.47 -1.83
C GLU A 222 17.21 -7.72 -1.34
N GLU A 223 16.24 -7.72 -2.26
CA GLU A 223 14.89 -8.20 -1.99
C GLU A 223 14.80 -9.67 -2.39
N SER A 224 14.54 -10.53 -1.41
CA SER A 224 14.23 -11.93 -1.66
C SER A 224 13.03 -12.34 -0.82
N MET A 225 12.14 -13.17 -1.38
CA MET A 225 10.99 -13.70 -0.64
C MET A 225 10.15 -12.62 0.09
N LYS A 226 10.06 -11.40 -0.48
CA LYS A 226 9.34 -10.23 0.09
C LYS A 226 9.97 -9.66 1.37
N MET A 227 11.26 -9.91 1.58
CA MET A 227 12.05 -9.37 2.68
C MET A 227 13.31 -8.69 2.13
N GLU A 228 13.77 -7.67 2.86
CA GLU A 228 15.05 -7.02 2.60
C GLU A 228 16.15 -7.78 3.36
N PHE A 229 17.23 -8.14 2.66
CA PHE A 229 18.43 -8.75 3.22
C PHE A 229 19.64 -7.85 2.98
N GLN A 230 20.41 -7.61 4.03
CA GLN A 230 21.61 -6.80 3.98
C GLN A 230 22.81 -7.69 3.71
N GLN A 231 23.54 -7.41 2.65
CA GLN A 231 24.84 -8.03 2.41
C GLN A 231 25.92 -7.19 3.10
N LEU A 232 26.52 -7.74 4.15
CA LEU A 232 27.50 -7.05 4.96
C LEU A 232 28.93 -7.33 4.49
N ALA A 233 29.83 -6.36 4.70
CA ALA A 233 31.25 -6.54 4.48
C ALA A 233 31.84 -7.58 5.45
N PRO A 234 32.51 -8.65 4.97
CA PRO A 234 33.08 -9.68 5.84
C PRO A 234 34.34 -9.20 6.61
N SER A 235 35.01 -8.17 6.09
CA SER A 235 36.28 -7.64 6.55
C SER A 235 36.42 -6.15 6.20
N ASP A 236 37.41 -5.49 6.80
CA ASP A 236 37.78 -4.12 6.43
C ASP A 236 38.51 -4.14 5.08
N GLY A 237 38.28 -3.16 4.23
CA GLY A 237 38.93 -3.08 2.92
C GLY A 237 38.40 -1.98 2.01
N PHE A 238 38.66 -2.12 0.71
CA PHE A 238 38.18 -1.20 -0.32
C PHE A 238 37.36 -1.96 -1.37
N ILE A 239 36.27 -1.35 -1.83
CA ILE A 239 35.44 -1.93 -2.91
C ILE A 239 36.20 -1.86 -4.23
N HIS A 240 36.48 -3.00 -4.85
CA HIS A 240 37.17 -3.01 -6.14
C HIS A 240 36.20 -2.74 -7.31
N SER A 241 35.09 -3.47 -7.36
CA SER A 241 34.05 -3.37 -8.38
C SER A 241 32.71 -3.82 -7.79
N VAL A 242 31.61 -3.41 -8.44
CA VAL A 242 30.24 -3.82 -8.09
C VAL A 242 29.55 -4.31 -9.37
N HIS A 243 28.94 -5.49 -9.29
CA HIS A 243 28.23 -6.14 -10.39
C HIS A 243 26.81 -6.47 -9.89
N VAL A 244 25.78 -6.12 -10.67
CA VAL A 244 24.35 -6.33 -10.38
C VAL A 244 23.69 -7.02 -11.56
#